data_AF-A0A7M7PP59-F1
#
_entry.id   AF-A0A7M7PP59-F1
#
_cell.length_a   1.000
_cell.length_b   1.000
_cell.length_c   1.000
_cell.angle_alpha   90.00
_cell.angle_beta   90.00
_cell.angle_gamma   90.00
#
_symmetry.space_group_name_H-M   'P 1'
#
loop_
_entity.id
_entity.type
_entity.pdbx_description
1 polymer ?
#
loop_
_entity_poly.entity_id
_entity_poly.type
_entity_poly.pdbx_seq_one_letter_code
_entity_poly.pdbx_strand_id
1 'polypeptide(L)'
;MEAARCIEKEDWLANQHFLDDGVPTSTSEQQEDVEKLVDNKFAMYRARIKNLAPEDKGPVLERFKHLAYLNKGLCYLSESYEVLDASRPWLCYWIVHSLELLGEKFTPNSPRALPSSLANVNVQMEVLQCSTSDVAFADIG
;
A
#
# COMPACT_ATOMS: atom_id res chain seq x y z
N MET A 1 -2.59 -17.00 13.80
CA MET A 1 -2.87 -16.22 12.58
C MET A 1 -2.70 -17.19 11.42
N GLU A 2 -3.70 -17.36 10.56
CA GLU A 2 -3.59 -18.26 9.40
C GLU A 2 -2.56 -17.66 8.44
N ALA A 3 -1.59 -18.44 7.95
CA ALA A 3 -0.55 -17.87 7.11
C ALA A 3 -1.08 -17.60 5.70
N ALA A 4 -0.38 -16.75 4.94
CA ALA A 4 -0.88 -16.31 3.65
C ALA A 4 -1.01 -17.51 2.69
N ARG A 5 -2.11 -17.54 1.91
CA ARG A 5 -2.41 -18.63 0.96
C ARG A 5 -1.28 -18.93 -0.01
N CYS A 6 -0.59 -17.89 -0.49
CA CYS A 6 0.55 -17.99 -1.40
C CYS A 6 1.80 -18.63 -0.75
N ILE A 7 1.85 -18.74 0.58
CA ILE A 7 2.97 -19.32 1.32
C ILE A 7 2.69 -20.79 1.64
N GLU A 8 1.49 -21.12 2.12
CA GLU A 8 1.18 -22.45 2.64
C GLU A 8 0.81 -23.49 1.57
N LYS A 9 0.24 -23.05 0.44
CA LYS A 9 -0.32 -23.95 -0.57
C LYS A 9 0.44 -23.82 -1.88
N GLU A 10 1.65 -24.38 -1.91
CA GLU A 10 2.53 -24.32 -3.08
C GLU A 10 1.91 -24.96 -4.32
N ASP A 11 1.38 -26.18 -4.19
CA ASP A 11 0.71 -26.88 -5.29
C ASP A 11 -0.50 -26.11 -5.81
N TRP A 12 -1.25 -25.46 -4.90
CA TRP A 12 -2.37 -24.62 -5.30
C TRP A 12 -1.90 -23.41 -6.11
N LEU A 13 -0.84 -22.72 -5.64
CA LEU A 13 -0.30 -21.54 -6.29
C LEU A 13 0.28 -21.87 -7.68
N ALA A 14 0.96 -23.00 -7.83
CA ALA A 14 1.48 -23.46 -9.13
C ALA A 14 0.34 -23.66 -10.15
N ASN A 15 -0.84 -24.09 -9.69
CA ASN A 15 -2.03 -24.22 -10.53
C ASN A 15 -2.73 -22.87 -10.83
N GLN A 16 -2.24 -21.74 -10.31
CA GLN A 16 -2.78 -20.41 -10.62
C GLN A 16 -1.93 -19.66 -11.66
N HIS A 17 -0.85 -20.26 -12.16
CA HIS A 17 -0.03 -19.64 -13.21
C HIS A 17 -0.81 -19.44 -14.49
N PHE A 18 -0.46 -18.36 -15.20
CA PHE A 18 -1.04 -18.05 -16.49
C PHE A 18 -0.75 -19.17 -17.50
N LEU A 19 -1.74 -19.46 -18.33
CA LEU A 19 -1.63 -20.40 -19.44
C LEU A 19 -1.78 -19.60 -20.74
N ASP A 20 -0.78 -19.66 -21.61
CA ASP A 20 -0.76 -18.93 -22.87
C ASP A 20 -1.56 -19.64 -23.99
N ASP A 21 -2.10 -20.82 -23.71
CA ASP A 21 -2.78 -21.71 -24.65
C ASP A 21 -1.97 -22.00 -25.93
N GLY A 22 -0.63 -21.87 -25.85
CA GLY A 22 0.28 -21.98 -27.00
C GLY A 22 0.19 -20.80 -27.98
N VAL A 23 -0.38 -19.66 -27.57
CA VAL A 23 -0.53 -18.45 -28.38
C VAL A 23 0.25 -17.29 -27.74
N PRO A 24 1.57 -17.21 -27.98
CA PRO A 24 2.39 -16.17 -27.38
C PRO A 24 2.05 -14.78 -27.93
N THR A 25 1.97 -13.81 -27.01
CA THR A 25 1.73 -12.39 -27.28
C THR A 25 2.62 -11.54 -26.37
N SER A 26 2.76 -10.26 -26.69
CA SER A 26 3.49 -9.34 -25.81
C SER A 26 2.88 -9.25 -24.39
N THR A 27 1.59 -9.51 -24.22
CA THR A 27 0.94 -9.55 -22.91
C THR A 27 1.24 -10.86 -22.17
N SER A 28 1.23 -12.01 -22.85
CA SER A 28 1.59 -13.28 -22.20
C SER A 28 3.04 -13.29 -21.74
N GLU A 29 3.96 -12.81 -22.58
CA GLU A 29 5.38 -12.69 -22.24
C GLU A 29 5.59 -11.84 -20.99
N GLN A 30 4.95 -10.67 -20.91
CA GLN A 30 5.03 -9.79 -19.74
C GLN A 30 4.39 -10.40 -18.49
N GLN A 31 3.25 -11.10 -18.63
CA GLN A 31 2.59 -11.77 -17.51
C GLN A 31 3.49 -12.87 -16.94
N GLU A 32 4.07 -13.72 -17.78
CA GLU A 32 4.99 -14.77 -17.36
C GLU A 32 6.25 -14.21 -16.68
N ASP A 33 6.79 -13.10 -17.18
CA ASP A 33 7.96 -12.45 -16.58
C ASP A 33 7.65 -11.93 -15.17
N VAL A 34 6.46 -11.37 -14.97
CA VAL A 34 5.97 -10.95 -13.64
C VAL A 34 5.77 -12.16 -12.74
N GLU A 35 5.14 -13.24 -13.22
CA GLU A 35 4.93 -14.47 -12.44
C GLU A 35 6.26 -15.07 -11.97
N LYS A 36 7.25 -15.19 -12.86
CA LYS A 36 8.60 -15.66 -12.52
C LYS A 36 9.25 -14.79 -11.44
N LEU A 37 9.10 -13.46 -11.51
CA LEU A 37 9.64 -12.54 -10.52
C LEU A 37 8.96 -12.69 -9.16
N VAL A 38 7.63 -12.81 -9.14
CA VAL A 38 6.83 -12.94 -7.92
C VAL A 38 7.04 -14.31 -7.26
N ASP A 39 7.13 -15.39 -8.03
CA ASP A 39 7.45 -16.73 -7.53
C ASP A 39 8.78 -16.76 -6.79
N ASN A 40 9.80 -16.08 -7.34
CA ASN A 40 11.08 -15.94 -6.66
C ASN A 40 10.91 -15.24 -5.30
N LYS A 41 10.10 -14.18 -5.21
CA LYS A 41 9.81 -13.53 -3.93
C LYS A 41 9.13 -14.46 -2.94
N PHE A 42 8.17 -15.28 -3.37
CA PHE A 42 7.54 -16.27 -2.52
C PHE A 42 8.52 -17.36 -2.08
N ALA A 43 9.36 -17.88 -2.97
CA ALA A 43 10.38 -18.86 -2.65
C ALA A 43 11.38 -18.32 -1.61
N MET A 44 11.88 -17.09 -1.81
CA MET A 44 12.75 -16.40 -0.85
C MET A 44 12.07 -16.25 0.52
N TYR A 45 10.79 -15.86 0.54
CA TYR A 45 10.04 -15.68 1.77
C TYR A 45 9.82 -17.02 2.50
N ARG A 46 9.39 -18.08 1.79
CA ARG A 46 9.26 -19.45 2.33
C ARG A 46 10.57 -19.93 2.95
N ALA A 47 11.70 -19.72 2.26
CA ALA A 47 13.02 -20.10 2.78
C ALA A 47 13.36 -19.35 4.07
N ARG A 48 13.07 -18.04 4.15
CA ARG A 48 13.30 -17.21 5.34
C ARG A 48 12.51 -17.68 6.56
N ILE A 49 11.23 -18.06 6.36
CA ILE A 49 10.33 -18.41 7.46
C ILE A 49 10.33 -19.91 7.82
N LYS A 50 11.08 -20.74 7.09
CA LYS A 50 11.02 -22.21 7.18
C LYS A 50 11.13 -22.74 8.62
N ASN A 51 11.99 -22.11 9.42
CA ASN A 51 12.30 -22.52 10.80
C ASN A 51 11.59 -21.69 11.86
N LEU A 52 10.65 -20.81 11.48
CA LEU A 52 9.86 -20.02 12.43
C LEU A 52 8.67 -20.83 12.95
N ALA A 53 8.20 -20.47 14.15
CA ALA A 53 6.97 -21.02 14.71
C ALA A 53 5.77 -20.63 13.81
N PRO A 54 4.70 -21.45 13.72
CA PRO A 54 3.55 -21.17 12.86
C PRO A 54 2.96 -19.75 13.01
N GLU A 55 2.92 -19.24 14.23
CA GLU A 55 2.46 -17.89 14.59
C GLU A 55 3.33 -16.76 14.01
N ASP A 56 4.60 -17.03 13.73
CA ASP A 56 5.59 -16.07 13.23
C ASP A 56 5.82 -16.17 11.72
N LYS A 57 5.11 -17.08 11.02
CA LYS A 57 5.24 -17.28 9.56
C LYS A 57 4.51 -16.22 8.73
N GLY A 58 3.75 -15.33 9.37
CA GLY A 58 3.04 -14.24 8.69
C GLY A 58 3.99 -13.12 8.25
N PRO A 59 3.73 -12.45 7.11
CA PRO A 59 4.48 -11.27 6.72
C PRO A 59 4.28 -10.15 7.75
N VAL A 60 5.38 -9.52 8.16
CA VAL A 60 5.36 -8.42 9.13
C VAL A 60 5.39 -7.10 8.38
N LEU A 61 4.44 -6.22 8.68
CA LEU A 61 4.45 -4.85 8.18
C LEU A 61 5.60 -4.05 8.83
N GLU A 62 6.53 -3.57 8.01
CA GLU A 62 7.72 -2.80 8.44
C GLU A 62 7.36 -1.34 8.77
N ARG A 63 6.43 -1.19 9.71
CA ARG A 63 5.79 0.07 10.12
C ARG A 63 6.76 1.24 10.23
N PHE A 64 7.83 1.10 11.01
CA PHE A 64 8.76 2.20 11.26
C PHE A 64 9.54 2.64 10.02
N LYS A 65 9.83 1.73 9.09
CA LYS A 65 10.48 2.07 7.82
C LYS A 65 9.54 2.89 6.94
N HIS A 66 8.26 2.50 6.88
CA HIS A 66 7.25 3.28 6.16
C HIS A 66 7.06 4.67 6.78
N LEU A 67 6.97 4.76 8.11
CA LEU A 67 6.90 6.05 8.80
C LEU A 67 8.10 6.94 8.47
N ALA A 68 9.32 6.41 8.52
CA ALA A 68 10.52 7.19 8.21
C ALA A 68 10.51 7.69 6.75
N TYR A 69 10.11 6.85 5.80
CA TYR A 69 9.98 7.21 4.40
C TYR A 69 8.94 8.32 4.18
N LEU A 70 7.75 8.18 4.76
CA LEU A 70 6.64 9.12 4.62
C LEU A 70 6.96 10.48 5.26
N ASN A 71 7.52 10.49 6.48
CA ASN A 71 7.92 11.73 7.15
C ASN A 71 9.01 12.46 6.35
N LYS A 72 9.95 11.74 5.73
CA LYS A 72 10.95 12.35 4.83
C LYS A 72 10.26 13.00 3.62
N GLY A 73 9.30 12.30 3.01
CA GLY A 73 8.56 12.77 1.84
C GLY A 73 7.66 14.00 2.10
N LEU A 74 7.18 14.21 3.33
CA LEU A 74 6.47 15.45 3.70
C LEU A 74 7.37 16.68 3.70
N CYS A 75 8.65 16.51 4.03
CA CYS A 75 9.60 17.62 4.14
C CYS A 75 10.30 17.90 2.81
N TYR A 76 10.72 16.86 2.10
CA TYR A 76 11.53 17.00 0.89
C TYR A 76 11.32 15.81 -0.07
N LEU A 77 11.11 16.14 -1.34
CA LEU A 77 11.10 15.20 -2.45
C LEU A 77 12.26 15.53 -3.39
N SER A 78 12.93 14.50 -3.91
CA SER A 78 14.01 14.67 -4.88
C SER A 78 13.50 15.14 -6.24
N GLU A 79 14.42 15.62 -7.09
CA GLU A 79 14.15 16.04 -8.47
C GLU A 79 13.41 14.98 -9.32
N SER A 80 13.54 13.70 -8.97
CA SER A 80 12.74 12.63 -9.60
C SER A 80 11.22 12.81 -9.47
N TYR A 81 10.74 13.65 -8.56
CA TYR A 81 9.33 14.00 -8.39
C TYR A 81 8.90 15.23 -9.18
N GLU A 82 9.78 15.86 -9.97
CA GLU A 82 9.45 17.03 -10.79
C GLU A 82 8.28 16.73 -11.75
N VAL A 83 8.21 15.51 -12.28
CA VAL A 83 7.09 15.05 -13.14
C VAL A 83 5.74 15.07 -12.44
N LEU A 84 5.73 15.22 -11.11
CA LEU A 84 4.55 15.30 -10.25
C LEU A 84 4.35 16.68 -9.61
N ASP A 85 5.03 17.74 -10.08
CA ASP A 85 4.90 19.08 -9.48
C ASP A 85 3.46 19.63 -9.53
N ALA A 86 2.76 19.42 -10.64
CA ALA A 86 1.33 19.75 -10.76
C ALA A 86 0.40 18.87 -9.88
N SER A 87 0.92 17.75 -9.39
CA SER A 87 0.20 16.77 -8.55
C SER A 87 0.65 16.81 -7.08
N ARG A 88 1.29 17.89 -6.63
CA ARG A 88 1.68 18.07 -5.22
C ARG A 88 0.54 17.89 -4.20
N PRO A 89 -0.71 18.33 -4.47
CA PRO A 89 -1.82 18.02 -3.57
C PRO A 89 -2.06 16.52 -3.40
N TRP A 90 -1.94 15.73 -4.47
CA TRP A 90 -2.06 14.27 -4.43
C TRP A 90 -0.95 13.61 -3.63
N LEU A 91 0.30 14.05 -3.81
CA LEU A 91 1.44 13.58 -3.03
C LEU A 91 1.20 13.80 -1.53
N CYS A 92 0.69 14.96 -1.16
CA CYS A 92 0.39 15.26 0.25
C CYS A 92 -0.73 14.39 0.79
N TYR A 93 -1.82 14.22 0.03
CA TYR A 93 -2.90 13.29 0.39
C TYR A 93 -2.37 11.86 0.59
N TRP A 94 -1.63 11.30 -0.37
CA TRP A 94 -1.11 9.94 -0.27
C TRP A 94 -0.21 9.75 0.94
N ILE A 95 0.64 10.73 1.26
CA ILE A 95 1.56 10.64 2.40
C ILE A 95 0.79 10.74 3.72
N VAL A 96 -0.07 11.75 3.88
CA VAL A 96 -0.86 11.97 5.11
C VAL A 96 -1.80 10.80 5.37
N HIS A 97 -2.52 10.34 4.34
CA HIS A 97 -3.42 9.21 4.47
C HIS A 97 -2.67 7.91 4.78
N SER A 98 -1.49 7.68 4.20
CA SER A 98 -0.66 6.53 4.57
C SER A 98 -0.21 6.59 6.03
N LEU A 99 0.13 7.77 6.55
CA LEU A 99 0.48 7.97 7.96
C LEU A 99 -0.73 7.70 8.88
N GLU A 100 -1.93 8.10 8.47
CA GLU A 100 -3.19 7.82 9.17
C GLU A 100 -3.53 6.32 9.20
N LEU A 101 -3.40 5.60 8.08
CA LEU A 101 -3.59 4.13 8.03
C LEU A 101 -2.57 3.41 8.92
N LEU A 102 -1.39 4.00 9.04
CA LEU A 102 -0.38 3.58 9.99
C LEU A 102 -0.79 3.98 11.43
N GLY A 103 -1.71 4.90 11.69
CA GLY A 103 -2.14 5.27 13.03
C GLY A 103 -1.29 6.38 13.67
N GLU A 104 -0.55 7.14 12.86
CA GLU A 104 -0.09 8.46 13.29
C GLU A 104 -1.29 9.40 13.41
N LYS A 105 -1.35 10.15 14.51
CA LYS A 105 -2.41 11.13 14.73
C LYS A 105 -1.88 12.52 14.45
N PHE A 106 -2.55 13.23 13.54
CA PHE A 106 -2.29 14.64 13.30
C PHE A 106 -3.11 15.48 14.29
N THR A 107 -2.52 15.83 15.43
CA THR A 107 -3.13 16.82 16.33
C THR A 107 -2.69 18.23 15.91
N PRO A 108 -3.55 19.25 16.05
CA PRO A 108 -3.23 20.64 15.66
C PRO A 108 -1.97 21.20 16.33
N ASN A 109 -1.59 20.65 17.49
CA ASN A 109 -0.44 21.06 18.29
C ASN A 109 0.77 20.11 18.16
N SER A 110 0.72 19.15 17.23
CA SER A 110 1.86 18.27 16.96
C SER A 110 2.97 19.07 16.26
N PRO A 111 4.25 18.91 16.65
CA PRO A 111 5.38 19.52 15.93
C PRO A 111 5.53 19.00 14.48
N ARG A 112 4.74 17.98 14.10
CA ARG A 112 4.55 17.47 12.73
C ARG A 112 3.28 18.05 12.09
N ALA A 113 2.98 19.32 12.37
CA ALA A 113 1.96 20.06 11.66
C ALA A 113 2.24 20.01 10.16
N LEU A 114 1.18 19.85 9.36
CA LEU A 114 1.29 19.91 7.90
C LEU A 114 2.05 21.19 7.53
N PRO A 115 3.04 21.13 6.62
CA PRO A 115 3.75 22.32 6.19
C PRO A 115 2.75 23.40 5.78
N SER A 116 3.00 24.65 6.17
CA SER A 116 2.09 25.79 5.92
C SER A 116 1.76 25.99 4.44
N SER A 117 2.53 25.41 3.51
CA SER A 117 2.19 25.33 2.08
C SER A 117 0.90 24.54 1.81
N LEU A 118 0.51 23.59 2.67
CA LEU A 118 -0.74 22.85 2.60
C LEU A 118 -1.91 23.54 3.28
N ALA A 119 -1.67 24.58 4.08
CA ALA A 119 -2.76 25.43 4.58
C ALA A 119 -3.36 26.29 3.45
N ASN A 120 -2.58 26.57 2.39
CA ASN A 120 -2.98 27.40 1.25
C ASN A 120 -3.47 26.58 0.04
N VAL A 121 -3.06 25.31 -0.07
CA VAL A 121 -3.76 24.38 -0.96
C VAL A 121 -5.04 24.06 -0.22
N ASN A 122 -6.17 24.57 -0.70
CA ASN A 122 -7.48 24.14 -0.27
C ASN A 122 -7.66 22.67 -0.68
N VAL A 123 -6.92 21.76 -0.03
CA VAL A 123 -7.17 20.33 -0.04
C VAL A 123 -8.44 20.22 0.79
N GLN A 124 -9.55 20.47 0.12
CA GLN A 124 -10.87 20.24 0.66
C GLN A 124 -10.84 18.80 1.20
N MET A 125 -10.76 18.72 2.52
CA MET A 125 -11.16 17.58 3.33
C MET A 125 -12.66 17.24 3.13
N GLU A 126 -13.30 17.69 2.04
CA GLU A 126 -14.66 17.29 1.65
C GLU A 126 -14.70 15.83 1.19
N VAL A 127 -13.59 15.27 0.69
CA VAL A 127 -13.56 13.83 0.33
C VAL A 127 -13.68 12.94 1.57
N LEU A 128 -13.26 13.42 2.76
CA LEU A 128 -13.43 12.71 4.03
C LEU A 128 -14.76 13.02 4.74
N GLN A 129 -15.47 14.09 4.37
CA GLN A 129 -16.80 14.39 4.92
C GLN A 129 -17.95 13.74 4.13
N CYS A 130 -17.72 13.30 2.89
CA CYS A 130 -18.76 12.70 2.04
C CYS A 130 -19.14 11.24 2.38
N SER A 131 -18.85 10.72 3.58
CA SER A 131 -19.22 9.33 3.93
C SER A 131 -19.80 9.12 5.34
N THR A 132 -20.13 10.18 6.09
CA THR A 132 -20.72 10.01 7.44
C THR A 132 -22.08 10.66 7.65
N SER A 133 -22.73 11.19 6.61
CA SER A 133 -24.05 11.83 6.75
C SER A 133 -25.22 11.21 5.97
N ASP A 134 -25.02 10.24 5.05
CA ASP A 134 -26.11 9.69 4.22
C ASP A 134 -26.45 8.21 4.48
N VAL A 135 -26.35 7.76 5.73
CA VAL A 135 -27.09 6.56 6.18
C VAL A 135 -28.15 7.02 7.17
N ALA A 136 -29.15 7.73 6.65
CA ALA A 136 -30.44 7.83 7.33
C ALA A 136 -31.04 6.41 7.33
N PHE A 137 -31.06 5.82 8.52
CA PHE A 137 -31.80 4.61 8.82
C PHE A 137 -33.27 4.91 8.51
N ALA A 138 -33.76 4.43 7.36
CA ALA A 138 -35.18 4.42 7.09
C ALA A 138 -35.81 3.36 8.00
N ASP A 139 -36.40 3.80 9.10
CA ASP A 139 -37.39 3.04 9.86
C ASP A 139 -38.53 2.68 8.90
N ILE A 140 -38.65 1.38 8.60
CA ILE A 140 -39.83 0.83 7.95
C ILE A 140 -40.76 0.37 9.08
N GLY A 141 -41.83 1.16 9.29
CA GLY A 141 -43.07 0.71 9.91
C GLY A 141 -43.93 -0.06 8.94
#